data_AF-A0A7W0LD75-F1
#
_entry.id   AF-A0A7W0LD75-F1
#
_cell.length_a   1.000
_cell.length_b   1.000
_cell.length_c   1.000
_cell.angle_alpha   90.00
_cell.angle_beta   90.00
_cell.angle_gamma   90.00
#
_symmetry.space_group_name_H-M   'P 1'
#
loop_
_entity.id
_entity.type
_entity.pdbx_description
1 polymer ?
#
loop_
_entity_poly.entity_id
_entity_poly.type
_entity_poly.pdbx_seq_one_letter_code
_entity_poly.pdbx_strand_id
1 'polypeptide(L)'
;MPRFDGFPYLVTRLMSSLYNITLLPEDAPESTLVRLAQRQLGANKLDTCLVLASDRATFCWADGRIEPTDVPPCGGTLLSRRLALSVDLLRTEDLVQRQEHLDRLVANGRAKGTYFFDNLVKGGRNGTREELERLNGTQAEGLPRGLAKCGQCGDWRGECLDADPTFAGIVMPVHCRCQNHNACARCGGRLYERRLNANFYDPRDRGIWHVPGLAIDHKCRTMVRATR
;
A
#
# COMPACT_ATOMS: atom_id res chain seq x y z
N MET A 1 -6.79 -11.41 -16.61
CA MET A 1 -5.33 -11.13 -16.62
C MET A 1 -4.61 -12.43 -16.27
N PRO A 2 -3.51 -12.79 -16.96
CA PRO A 2 -2.77 -14.01 -16.65
C PRO A 2 -2.28 -14.00 -15.20
N ARG A 3 -2.50 -15.12 -14.52
CA ARG A 3 -2.04 -15.39 -13.17
C ARG A 3 -0.55 -15.77 -13.23
N PHE A 4 0.24 -15.23 -12.31
CA PHE A 4 1.65 -15.64 -12.19
C PHE A 4 1.73 -16.99 -11.46
N ASP A 5 2.47 -17.93 -12.02
CA ASP A 5 2.60 -19.32 -11.59
C ASP A 5 4.00 -19.67 -11.03
N GLY A 6 4.91 -18.70 -10.95
CA GLY A 6 6.24 -18.87 -10.36
C GLY A 6 6.23 -18.83 -8.83
N PHE A 7 5.56 -19.79 -8.19
CA PHE A 7 5.49 -19.92 -6.74
C PHE A 7 6.87 -20.19 -6.11
N PRO A 8 7.08 -19.90 -4.80
CA PRO A 8 6.24 -19.08 -3.93
C PRO A 8 6.52 -17.58 -4.08
N TYR A 9 5.53 -16.73 -3.75
CA TYR A 9 5.67 -15.27 -3.80
C TYR A 9 4.73 -14.56 -2.80
N LEU A 10 5.06 -13.32 -2.49
CA LEU A 10 4.13 -12.37 -1.85
C LEU A 10 3.40 -11.57 -2.91
N VAL A 11 2.11 -11.36 -2.71
CA VAL A 11 1.29 -10.37 -3.42
C VAL A 11 0.86 -9.31 -2.43
N THR A 12 1.43 -8.12 -2.52
CA THR A 12 1.01 -6.98 -1.69
C THR A 12 0.08 -6.09 -2.50
N ARG A 13 -1.13 -5.85 -1.98
CA ARG A 13 -2.09 -4.92 -2.58
C ARG A 13 -1.64 -3.49 -2.32
N LEU A 14 -1.32 -2.76 -3.39
CA LEU A 14 -0.99 -1.34 -3.32
C LEU A 14 -2.24 -0.47 -3.38
N MET A 15 -3.24 -0.86 -4.17
CA MET A 15 -4.58 -0.24 -4.27
C MET A 15 -5.54 -1.28 -4.87
N SER A 16 -6.84 -0.97 -4.98
CA SER A 16 -7.91 -1.94 -5.30
C SER A 16 -7.59 -2.90 -6.45
N SER A 17 -6.93 -2.41 -7.51
CA SER A 17 -6.60 -3.19 -8.70
C SER A 17 -5.11 -3.17 -9.03
N LEU A 18 -4.21 -2.93 -8.08
CA LEU A 18 -2.76 -2.88 -8.31
C LEU A 18 -2.02 -3.66 -7.23
N TYR A 19 -1.20 -4.60 -7.67
CA TYR A 19 -0.49 -5.52 -6.79
C TYR A 19 1.00 -5.49 -7.08
N ASN A 20 1.82 -5.51 -6.03
CA ASN A 20 3.26 -5.78 -6.15
C ASN A 20 3.52 -7.26 -5.85
N ILE A 21 4.13 -7.97 -6.80
CA ILE A 21 4.65 -9.32 -6.59
C ILE A 21 6.11 -9.23 -6.14
N THR A 22 6.42 -9.98 -5.09
CA THR A 22 7.78 -10.18 -4.58
C THR A 22 8.07 -11.66 -4.45
N LEU A 23 9.02 -12.17 -5.24
CA LEU A 23 9.36 -13.59 -5.27
C LEU A 23 10.05 -14.04 -3.98
N LEU A 24 9.80 -15.28 -3.60
CA LEU A 24 10.41 -15.94 -2.45
C LEU A 24 11.14 -17.22 -2.89
N PRO A 25 12.19 -17.67 -2.16
CA PRO A 25 12.87 -18.93 -2.47
C PRO A 25 11.90 -20.11 -2.35
N GLU A 26 11.96 -21.04 -3.31
CA GLU A 26 11.10 -22.23 -3.33
C GLU A 26 11.50 -23.27 -2.28
N ASP A 27 12.80 -23.35 -1.99
CA ASP A 27 13.41 -24.25 -1.02
C ASP A 27 13.30 -23.79 0.44
N ALA A 28 12.80 -22.56 0.66
CA ALA A 28 12.63 -22.03 2.01
C ALA A 28 11.46 -22.71 2.73
N PRO A 29 11.63 -23.09 4.02
CA PRO A 29 10.53 -23.63 4.81
C PRO A 29 9.34 -22.67 4.87
N GLU A 30 8.11 -23.20 4.82
CA GLU A 30 6.89 -22.39 4.81
C GLU A 30 6.82 -21.44 6.03
N SER A 31 7.28 -21.87 7.20
CA SER A 31 7.37 -21.03 8.39
C SER A 31 8.27 -19.79 8.19
N THR A 32 9.32 -19.90 7.37
CA THR A 32 10.16 -18.78 6.97
C THR A 32 9.40 -17.85 6.03
N LEU A 33 8.67 -18.39 5.06
CA LEU A 33 7.86 -17.61 4.11
C LEU A 33 6.77 -16.81 4.83
N VAL A 34 6.06 -17.44 5.79
CA VAL A 34 5.07 -16.78 6.64
C VAL A 34 5.70 -15.64 7.44
N ARG A 35 6.87 -15.85 8.05
CA ARG A 35 7.58 -14.78 8.77
C ARG A 35 7.98 -13.62 7.86
N LEU A 36 8.35 -13.88 6.60
CA LEU A 36 8.62 -12.83 5.63
C LEU A 36 7.35 -12.04 5.29
N ALA A 37 6.23 -12.71 5.08
CA ALA A 37 4.93 -12.06 4.85
C ALA A 37 4.53 -11.17 6.04
N GLN A 38 4.65 -11.68 7.26
CA GLN A 38 4.34 -10.94 8.49
C GLN A 38 5.26 -9.72 8.68
N ARG A 39 6.56 -9.85 8.39
CA ARG A 39 7.49 -8.71 8.44
C ARG A 39 7.17 -7.65 7.38
N GLN A 40 6.82 -8.10 6.18
CA GLN A 40 6.41 -7.21 5.09
C GLN A 40 5.19 -6.39 5.51
N LEU A 41 4.13 -7.07 5.95
CA LEU A 41 2.90 -6.45 6.47
C LEU A 41 3.18 -5.55 7.67
N GLY A 42 3.99 -6.00 8.62
CA GLY A 42 4.32 -5.26 9.83
C GLY A 42 4.99 -3.92 9.53
N ALA A 43 5.86 -3.89 8.53
CA ALA A 43 6.60 -2.69 8.15
C ALA A 43 5.79 -1.73 7.27
N ASN A 44 5.13 -2.23 6.23
CA ASN A 44 4.45 -1.36 5.26
C ASN A 44 2.96 -1.14 5.57
N LYS A 45 2.36 -1.98 6.42
CA LYS A 45 0.92 -1.98 6.75
C LYS A 45 0.02 -2.08 5.51
N LEU A 46 0.46 -2.82 4.50
CA LEU A 46 -0.28 -3.11 3.27
C LEU A 46 -0.69 -4.58 3.25
N ASP A 47 -1.97 -4.85 2.97
CA ASP A 47 -2.49 -6.21 2.86
C ASP A 47 -1.62 -7.06 1.93
N THR A 48 -1.20 -8.20 2.44
CA THR A 48 -0.22 -9.05 1.77
C THR A 48 -0.69 -10.49 1.80
N CYS A 49 -0.73 -11.13 0.63
CA CYS A 49 -1.03 -12.53 0.49
C CYS A 49 0.27 -13.31 0.25
N LEU A 50 0.55 -14.33 1.04
CA LEU A 50 1.57 -15.33 0.74
C LEU A 50 0.95 -16.38 -0.19
N VAL A 51 1.50 -16.57 -1.38
CA VAL A 51 1.01 -17.53 -2.37
C VAL A 51 2.02 -18.65 -2.52
N LEU A 52 1.59 -19.87 -2.18
CA LEU A 52 2.42 -21.06 -2.15
C LEU A 52 2.16 -22.00 -3.34
N ALA A 53 0.94 -21.98 -3.89
CA ALA A 53 0.54 -22.75 -5.06
C ALA A 53 -0.67 -22.10 -5.75
N SER A 54 -1.17 -22.76 -6.80
CA SER A 54 -2.37 -22.33 -7.55
C SER A 54 -3.67 -22.37 -6.75
N ASP A 55 -3.69 -23.07 -5.63
CA ASP A 55 -4.85 -23.30 -4.79
C ASP A 55 -4.48 -23.22 -3.30
N ARG A 56 -3.33 -22.60 -2.99
CA ARG A 56 -2.83 -22.49 -1.62
C ARG A 56 -2.19 -21.14 -1.37
N ALA A 57 -2.83 -20.35 -0.54
CA ALA A 57 -2.34 -19.06 -0.09
C ALA A 57 -2.87 -18.68 1.29
N THR A 58 -2.27 -17.64 1.87
CA THR A 58 -2.65 -17.07 3.15
C THR A 58 -2.67 -15.56 3.03
N PHE A 59 -3.82 -14.95 3.29
CA PHE A 59 -3.96 -13.50 3.40
C PHE A 59 -3.55 -13.04 4.80
N CYS A 60 -2.71 -12.01 4.84
CA CYS A 60 -2.35 -11.28 6.05
C CYS A 60 -2.86 -9.84 5.87
N TRP A 61 -3.84 -9.45 6.66
CA TRP A 61 -4.50 -8.16 6.61
C TRP A 61 -3.85 -7.15 7.55
N ALA A 62 -3.88 -5.86 7.20
CA ALA A 62 -3.28 -4.80 8.03
C ALA A 62 -3.88 -4.68 9.45
N ASP A 63 -5.10 -5.20 9.66
CA ASP A 63 -5.78 -5.30 10.96
C ASP A 63 -5.30 -6.49 11.83
N GLY A 64 -4.40 -7.33 11.31
CA GLY A 64 -3.83 -8.47 12.01
C GLY A 64 -4.51 -9.82 11.71
N ARG A 65 -5.60 -9.85 10.94
CA ARG A 65 -6.22 -11.11 10.51
C ARG A 65 -5.29 -11.89 9.58
N ILE A 66 -5.24 -13.20 9.78
CA ILE A 66 -4.52 -14.15 8.94
C ILE A 66 -5.49 -15.26 8.55
N GLU A 67 -5.74 -15.42 7.26
CA GLU A 67 -6.77 -16.32 6.74
C GLU A 67 -6.22 -17.16 5.58
N PRO A 68 -6.27 -18.50 5.64
CA PRO A 68 -5.95 -19.34 4.50
C PRO A 68 -7.00 -19.18 3.40
N THR A 69 -6.57 -19.33 2.15
CA THR A 69 -7.44 -19.28 0.97
C THR A 69 -6.90 -20.18 -0.14
N ASP A 70 -7.82 -20.70 -0.93
CA ASP A 70 -7.57 -21.40 -2.19
C ASP A 70 -7.62 -20.47 -3.42
N VAL A 71 -8.00 -19.20 -3.22
CA VAL A 71 -8.10 -18.20 -4.29
C VAL A 71 -7.13 -17.04 -4.03
N PRO A 72 -5.88 -17.15 -4.49
CA PRO A 72 -4.94 -16.03 -4.49
C PRO A 72 -5.47 -14.82 -5.25
N PRO A 73 -5.04 -13.59 -4.90
CA PRO A 73 -5.45 -12.39 -5.61
C PRO A 73 -5.28 -12.55 -7.13
N CYS A 74 -6.38 -12.39 -7.85
CA CYS A 74 -6.41 -12.47 -9.30
C CYS A 74 -7.02 -11.19 -9.91
N GLY A 75 -6.59 -10.84 -11.12
CA GLY A 75 -6.99 -9.59 -11.76
C GLY A 75 -6.16 -8.38 -11.32
N GLY A 76 -6.55 -7.19 -11.78
CA GLY A 76 -5.81 -5.95 -11.54
C GLY A 76 -4.60 -5.77 -12.46
N THR A 77 -3.59 -5.04 -11.98
CA THR A 77 -2.32 -4.75 -12.65
C THR A 77 -1.19 -5.21 -11.75
N LEU A 78 -0.19 -5.87 -12.33
CA LEU A 78 0.98 -6.36 -11.59
C LEU A 78 2.14 -5.38 -11.70
N LEU A 79 2.83 -5.19 -10.59
CA LEU A 79 4.14 -4.56 -10.50
C LEU A 79 5.12 -5.54 -9.85
N SER A 80 6.39 -5.37 -10.16
CA SER A 80 7.49 -6.02 -9.45
C SER A 80 8.46 -4.96 -8.92
N ARG A 81 9.27 -5.33 -7.94
CA ARG A 81 10.41 -4.54 -7.43
C ARG A 81 10.04 -3.17 -6.82
N ARG A 82 8.80 -2.96 -6.39
CA ARG A 82 8.39 -1.74 -5.67
C ARG A 82 8.60 -1.84 -4.17
N LEU A 83 8.57 -3.05 -3.63
CA LEU A 83 8.76 -3.31 -2.20
C LEU A 83 9.95 -4.25 -1.99
N ALA A 84 10.90 -3.82 -1.17
CA ALA A 84 12.03 -4.65 -0.78
C ALA A 84 11.64 -5.57 0.39
N LEU A 85 12.09 -6.83 0.33
CA LEU A 85 11.97 -7.78 1.45
C LEU A 85 12.84 -7.36 2.63
N SER A 86 12.42 -7.78 3.82
CA SER A 86 13.17 -7.61 5.07
C SER A 86 14.54 -8.31 5.12
N VAL A 87 14.82 -9.18 4.15
CA VAL A 87 16.08 -9.91 4.02
C VAL A 87 16.63 -9.75 2.61
N ASP A 88 17.94 -9.98 2.47
CA ASP A 88 18.56 -10.25 1.19
C ASP A 88 18.36 -11.72 0.85
N LEU A 89 17.76 -11.98 -0.31
CA LEU A 89 17.67 -13.33 -0.85
C LEU A 89 18.98 -13.65 -1.57
N LEU A 90 19.46 -14.88 -1.39
CA LEU A 90 20.51 -15.41 -2.25
C LEU A 90 19.98 -15.49 -3.68
N ARG A 91 20.79 -15.03 -4.62
CA ARG A 91 20.44 -15.06 -6.03
C ARG A 91 20.69 -16.47 -6.56
N THR A 92 19.64 -17.28 -6.59
CA THR A 92 19.66 -18.61 -7.22
C THR A 92 19.26 -18.52 -8.70
N GLU A 93 19.63 -19.53 -9.49
CA GLU A 93 19.23 -19.59 -10.89
C GLU A 93 17.71 -19.63 -11.04
N ASP A 94 17.03 -20.44 -10.21
CA ASP A 94 15.58 -20.49 -10.10
C ASP A 94 14.95 -19.09 -9.87
N LEU A 95 15.40 -18.34 -8.86
CA LEU A 95 14.88 -17.01 -8.57
C LEU A 95 15.09 -16.03 -9.73
N VAL A 96 16.20 -16.15 -10.46
CA VAL A 96 16.47 -15.34 -11.65
C VAL A 96 15.48 -15.68 -12.76
N GLN A 97 15.28 -16.96 -13.06
CA GLN A 97 14.35 -17.40 -14.10
C GLN A 97 12.90 -16.97 -13.77
N ARG A 98 12.46 -17.16 -12.52
CA ARG A 98 11.13 -16.71 -12.07
C ARG A 98 10.99 -15.18 -12.12
N GLN A 99 12.06 -14.43 -11.82
CA GLN A 99 12.04 -12.97 -11.92
C GLN A 99 11.94 -12.49 -13.36
N GLU A 100 12.65 -13.11 -14.29
CA GLU A 100 12.55 -12.79 -15.73
C GLU A 100 11.15 -13.10 -16.27
N HIS A 101 10.57 -14.23 -15.85
CA HIS A 101 9.19 -14.57 -16.19
C HIS A 101 8.21 -13.51 -15.68
N LEU A 102 8.33 -13.10 -14.41
CA LEU A 102 7.50 -12.06 -13.81
C LEU A 102 7.67 -10.71 -14.55
N ASP A 103 8.90 -10.32 -14.89
CA ASP A 103 9.16 -9.07 -15.59
C ASP A 103 8.52 -9.04 -16.98
N ARG A 104 8.56 -10.16 -17.73
CA ARG A 104 7.84 -10.30 -19.01
C ARG A 104 6.33 -10.16 -18.82
N LEU A 105 5.78 -10.79 -17.78
CA LEU A 105 4.35 -10.71 -17.47
C LEU A 105 3.91 -9.27 -17.17
N VAL A 106 4.68 -8.55 -16.34
CA VAL A 106 4.43 -7.15 -15.99
C VAL A 106 4.55 -6.24 -17.22
N ALA A 107 5.56 -6.44 -18.07
CA ALA A 107 5.74 -5.66 -19.30
C ALA A 107 4.56 -5.85 -20.28
N ASN A 108 4.12 -7.09 -20.47
CA ASN A 108 2.98 -7.42 -21.32
C ASN A 108 1.66 -6.83 -20.81
N GLY A 109 1.48 -6.76 -19.48
CA GLY A 109 0.31 -6.12 -18.87
C GLY A 109 0.25 -4.62 -19.15
N ARG A 110 1.38 -3.92 -19.07
CA ARG A 110 1.47 -2.47 -19.34
C ARG A 110 1.18 -2.12 -20.80
N ALA A 111 1.67 -2.94 -21.74
CA ALA A 111 1.49 -2.70 -23.17
C ALA A 111 0.02 -2.74 -23.62
N LYS A 112 -0.86 -3.43 -22.87
CA LYS A 112 -2.28 -3.56 -23.19
C LYS A 112 -3.15 -2.39 -22.68
N GLY A 113 -2.54 -1.41 -22.01
CA GLY A 113 -3.27 -0.32 -21.35
C GLY A 113 -3.94 -0.83 -20.07
N THR A 114 -3.62 -0.19 -18.94
CA THR A 114 -4.21 -0.52 -17.64
C THR A 114 -4.99 0.66 -17.12
N TYR A 115 -6.31 0.50 -17.01
CA TYR A 115 -7.18 1.43 -16.31
C TYR A 115 -7.18 1.09 -14.82
N PHE A 116 -6.85 2.07 -13.99
CA PHE A 116 -6.92 1.93 -12.54
C PHE A 116 -8.32 2.35 -12.09
N PHE A 117 -9.16 1.37 -11.75
CA PHE A 117 -10.40 1.62 -11.03
C PHE A 117 -10.04 1.71 -9.54
N ASP A 118 -9.57 2.88 -9.11
CA ASP A 118 -9.36 3.14 -7.68
C ASP A 118 -10.68 3.46 -6.98
N ASN A 119 -10.65 3.43 -5.65
CA ASN A 119 -11.76 3.89 -4.82
C ASN A 119 -12.07 5.36 -5.15
N LEU A 120 -13.13 5.59 -5.93
CA LEU A 120 -13.51 6.89 -6.46
C LEU A 120 -13.77 7.94 -5.37
N VAL A 121 -13.85 7.54 -4.11
CA VAL A 121 -14.09 8.41 -2.94
C VAL A 121 -12.82 8.75 -2.13
N LYS A 122 -11.60 8.63 -2.70
CA LYS A 122 -10.32 8.99 -2.03
C LYS A 122 -10.11 8.28 -0.67
N GLY A 123 -10.66 7.08 -0.49
CA GLY A 123 -10.60 6.37 0.81
C GLY A 123 -11.48 6.98 1.91
N GLY A 124 -12.38 7.93 1.56
CA GLY A 124 -13.44 8.41 2.43
C GLY A 124 -14.58 7.41 2.56
N ARG A 125 -15.54 7.75 3.42
CA ARG A 125 -16.75 6.96 3.69
C ARG A 125 -17.98 7.86 3.74
N ASN A 126 -19.16 7.30 3.54
CA ASN A 126 -20.40 8.03 3.79
C ASN A 126 -20.46 8.50 5.26
N GLY A 127 -20.75 9.78 5.46
CA GLY A 127 -20.98 10.34 6.78
C GLY A 127 -22.35 9.97 7.33
N THR A 128 -22.43 9.77 8.65
CA THR A 128 -23.73 9.75 9.34
C THR A 128 -24.32 11.16 9.38
N ARG A 129 -25.63 11.30 9.58
CA ARG A 129 -26.28 12.62 9.68
C ARG A 129 -25.58 13.55 10.70
N GLU A 130 -25.24 13.00 11.87
CA GLU A 130 -24.54 13.74 12.92
C GLU A 130 -23.14 14.21 12.49
N GLU A 131 -22.39 13.35 11.78
CA GLU A 131 -21.08 13.72 11.25
C GLU A 131 -21.19 14.80 10.19
N LEU A 132 -22.18 14.71 9.31
CA LEU A 132 -22.43 15.72 8.29
C LEU A 132 -22.75 17.07 8.92
N GLU A 133 -23.64 17.11 9.91
CA GLU A 133 -23.96 18.34 10.66
C GLU A 133 -22.74 18.91 11.39
N ARG A 134 -21.97 18.05 12.06
CA ARG A 134 -20.80 18.44 12.84
C ARG A 134 -19.63 18.92 11.98
N LEU A 135 -19.42 18.32 10.81
CA LEU A 135 -18.29 18.61 9.92
C LEU A 135 -18.63 19.61 8.82
N ASN A 136 -19.87 20.09 8.74
CA ASN A 136 -20.29 21.03 7.71
C ASN A 136 -19.57 22.39 7.82
N GLY A 137 -19.23 22.94 6.65
CA GLY A 137 -18.63 24.26 6.51
C GLY A 137 -17.15 24.34 6.93
N THR A 138 -16.71 25.57 7.19
CA THR A 138 -15.32 25.88 7.52
C THR A 138 -15.18 26.42 8.94
N GLN A 139 -13.96 26.31 9.49
CA GLN A 139 -13.53 27.04 10.68
C GLN A 139 -12.75 28.31 10.28
N ALA A 140 -12.05 28.92 11.24
CA ALA A 140 -11.22 30.11 11.00
C ALA A 140 -10.30 29.93 9.78
N GLU A 141 -10.08 31.01 9.02
CA GLU A 141 -9.20 31.05 7.85
C GLU A 141 -9.65 30.15 6.67
N GLY A 142 -10.92 29.73 6.65
CA GLY A 142 -11.49 28.94 5.55
C GLY A 142 -11.07 27.47 5.55
N LEU A 143 -10.55 26.97 6.67
CA LEU A 143 -10.16 25.57 6.82
C LEU A 143 -11.40 24.66 6.94
N PRO A 144 -11.40 23.45 6.37
CA PRO A 144 -12.47 22.49 6.61
C PRO A 144 -12.65 22.20 8.10
N ARG A 145 -13.90 22.18 8.56
CA ARG A 145 -14.22 21.87 9.96
C ARG A 145 -13.79 20.44 10.28
N GLY A 146 -13.23 20.25 11.48
CA GLY A 146 -12.75 18.95 11.96
C GLY A 146 -11.26 18.69 11.73
N LEU A 147 -10.57 19.53 10.95
CA LEU A 147 -9.12 19.49 10.83
C LEU A 147 -8.42 20.27 11.95
N ALA A 148 -7.33 19.71 12.47
CA ALA A 148 -6.47 20.36 13.44
C ALA A 148 -5.00 20.15 13.09
N LYS A 149 -4.14 21.10 13.49
CA LYS A 149 -2.69 20.94 13.36
C LYS A 149 -2.18 19.87 14.32
N CYS A 150 -1.28 19.03 13.83
CA CYS A 150 -0.56 18.07 14.64
C CYS A 150 0.50 18.78 15.48
N GLY A 151 0.45 18.61 16.81
CA GLY A 151 1.42 19.23 17.71
C GLY A 151 2.87 18.78 17.53
N GLN A 152 3.12 17.69 16.79
CA GLN A 152 4.48 17.18 16.54
C GLN A 152 5.08 17.67 15.22
N CYS A 153 4.33 17.61 14.12
CA CYS A 153 4.85 17.96 12.78
C CYS A 153 4.23 19.23 12.18
N GLY A 154 3.30 19.88 12.88
CA GLY A 154 2.60 21.08 12.42
C GLY A 154 1.58 20.87 11.28
N ASP A 155 1.55 19.67 10.73
CA ASP A 155 0.73 19.29 9.57
C ASP A 155 -0.68 18.89 9.97
N TRP A 156 -1.63 18.89 9.03
CA TRP A 156 -3.05 18.73 9.32
C TRP A 156 -3.45 17.27 9.52
N ARG A 157 -4.38 17.04 10.45
CA ARG A 157 -5.02 15.74 10.70
C ARG A 157 -6.47 15.90 11.15
N GLY A 158 -7.25 14.83 11.02
CA GLY A 158 -8.64 14.77 11.51
C GLY A 158 -9.56 14.13 10.50
N GLU A 159 -10.84 14.41 10.62
CA GLU A 159 -11.86 14.06 9.65
C GLU A 159 -12.58 15.34 9.22
N CYS A 160 -12.90 15.48 7.94
CA CYS A 160 -13.66 16.61 7.42
C CYS A 160 -14.47 16.20 6.17
N LEU A 161 -15.30 17.12 5.68
CA LEU A 161 -15.92 16.98 4.37
C LEU A 161 -15.00 17.61 3.31
N ASP A 162 -14.89 16.98 2.15
CA ASP A 162 -14.25 17.59 0.98
C ASP A 162 -15.16 18.71 0.44
N ALA A 163 -14.56 19.80 -0.01
CA ALA A 163 -15.29 20.93 -0.60
C ALA A 163 -15.71 20.64 -2.04
N ASP A 164 -15.07 19.67 -2.71
CA ASP A 164 -15.42 19.25 -4.05
C ASP A 164 -16.81 18.55 -4.06
N PRO A 165 -17.78 19.06 -4.84
CA PRO A 165 -19.14 18.51 -4.92
C PRO A 165 -19.21 17.03 -5.30
N THR A 166 -18.19 16.51 -5.99
CA THR A 166 -18.08 15.09 -6.37
C THR A 166 -18.06 14.17 -5.15
N PHE A 167 -17.64 14.71 -3.99
CA PHE A 167 -17.51 13.99 -2.72
C PHE A 167 -18.50 14.48 -1.67
N ALA A 168 -19.62 15.08 -2.08
CA ALA A 168 -20.65 15.55 -1.17
C ALA A 168 -21.13 14.41 -0.25
N GLY A 169 -21.14 14.66 1.06
CA GLY A 169 -21.54 13.67 2.06
C GLY A 169 -20.46 12.63 2.41
N ILE A 170 -19.27 12.72 1.82
CA ILE A 170 -18.14 11.84 2.13
C ILE A 170 -17.26 12.45 3.22
N VAL A 171 -17.11 11.71 4.32
CA VAL A 171 -16.15 12.02 5.38
C VAL A 171 -14.78 11.53 4.96
N MET A 172 -13.85 12.46 4.87
CA MET A 172 -12.47 12.25 4.47
C MET A 172 -11.56 12.19 5.71
N PRO A 173 -10.89 11.05 5.98
CA PRO A 173 -9.82 11.00 6.97
C PRO A 173 -8.57 11.68 6.40
N VAL A 174 -8.07 12.68 7.10
CA VAL A 174 -6.85 13.42 6.78
C VAL A 174 -5.75 13.04 7.77
N HIS A 175 -4.60 12.65 7.23
CA HIS A 175 -3.46 12.16 7.99
C HIS A 175 -2.27 13.12 7.92
N CYS A 176 -1.72 13.43 9.10
CA CYS A 176 -0.48 14.20 9.16
C CYS A 176 0.75 13.33 8.87
N ARG A 177 1.91 13.95 8.65
CA ARG A 177 3.19 13.25 8.43
C ARG A 177 3.55 12.25 9.54
N CYS A 178 3.17 12.49 10.80
CA CYS A 178 3.45 11.56 11.91
C CYS A 178 2.64 10.25 11.82
N GLN A 179 1.51 10.26 11.12
CA GLN A 179 0.66 9.07 10.94
C GLN A 179 1.07 8.26 9.70
N ASN A 180 2.18 8.61 9.03
CA ASN A 180 2.75 7.81 7.96
C ASN A 180 3.50 6.61 8.54
N HIS A 181 2.83 5.45 8.52
CA HIS A 181 3.36 4.16 8.98
C HIS A 181 3.96 3.31 7.85
N ASN A 182 3.87 3.74 6.60
CA ASN A 182 4.31 2.94 5.46
C ASN A 182 5.84 2.94 5.38
N ALA A 183 6.47 1.90 5.94
CA ALA A 183 7.91 1.75 5.94
C ALA A 183 8.39 0.57 5.07
N CYS A 184 9.62 0.69 4.59
CA CYS A 184 10.34 -0.37 3.91
C CYS A 184 10.69 -1.47 4.90
N ALA A 185 10.29 -2.71 4.61
CA ALA A 185 10.56 -3.86 5.46
C ALA A 185 12.06 -4.15 5.65
N ARG A 186 12.91 -3.62 4.76
CA ARG A 186 14.36 -3.79 4.81
C ARG A 186 15.08 -2.78 5.71
N CYS A 187 14.90 -1.49 5.44
CA CYS A 187 15.68 -0.43 6.09
C CYS A 187 14.86 0.42 7.08
N GLY A 188 13.55 0.20 7.18
CA GLY A 188 12.64 1.01 8.00
C GLY A 188 12.39 2.42 7.46
N GLY A 189 13.03 2.82 6.36
CA GLY A 189 12.78 4.12 5.72
C GLY A 189 11.36 4.21 5.16
N ARG A 190 10.78 5.42 5.13
CA ARG A 190 9.45 5.65 4.58
C ARG A 190 9.38 5.25 3.10
N LEU A 191 8.26 4.65 2.70
CA LEU A 191 7.99 4.28 1.30
C LEU A 191 7.66 5.47 0.40
N TYR A 192 7.12 6.53 1.02
CA TYR A 192 6.82 7.82 0.41
C TYR A 192 6.78 8.90 1.51
N GLU A 193 6.89 10.18 1.15
CA GLU A 193 6.90 11.25 2.15
C GLU A 193 5.58 11.38 2.93
N ARG A 194 4.46 10.99 2.30
CA ARG A 194 3.11 10.91 2.87
C ARG A 194 2.66 9.46 3.01
N ARG A 195 1.64 9.24 3.84
CA ARG A 195 1.01 7.91 3.99
C ARG A 195 0.38 7.50 2.65
N LEU A 196 0.61 6.28 2.22
CA LEU A 196 0.00 5.68 1.02
C LEU A 196 -1.48 5.34 1.29
N ASN A 197 -2.31 5.43 0.26
CA ASN A 197 -3.76 5.23 0.30
C ASN A 197 -4.44 6.08 1.38
N ALA A 198 -4.03 7.34 1.48
CA ALA A 198 -4.46 8.25 2.54
C ALA A 198 -4.56 9.67 2.02
N ASN A 199 -5.39 10.47 2.68
CA ASN A 199 -5.53 11.88 2.34
C ASN A 199 -4.66 12.77 3.22
N PHE A 200 -4.23 13.90 2.66
CA PHE A 200 -3.66 15.02 3.38
C PHE A 200 -4.33 16.31 2.94
N TYR A 201 -4.28 17.34 3.78
CA TYR A 201 -4.74 18.67 3.43
C TYR A 201 -3.56 19.54 3.02
N ASP A 202 -3.65 20.21 1.87
CA ASP A 202 -2.65 21.16 1.41
C ASP A 202 -3.14 22.61 1.64
N PRO A 203 -2.48 23.38 2.51
CA PRO A 203 -2.91 24.75 2.78
C PRO A 203 -2.69 25.71 1.59
N ARG A 204 -1.88 25.34 0.59
CA ARG A 204 -1.56 26.21 -0.56
C ARG A 204 -2.74 26.39 -1.51
N ASP A 205 -3.46 25.30 -1.77
CA ASP A 205 -4.66 25.30 -2.62
C ASP A 205 -5.95 25.03 -1.83
N ARG A 206 -5.82 24.82 -0.50
CA ARG A 206 -6.92 24.51 0.41
C ARG A 206 -7.67 23.23 0.04
N GLY A 207 -6.99 22.28 -0.60
CA GLY A 207 -7.56 21.02 -1.07
C GLY A 207 -7.24 19.81 -0.20
N ILE A 208 -8.10 18.79 -0.30
CA ILE A 208 -7.84 17.44 0.21
C ILE A 208 -7.27 16.59 -0.94
N TRP A 209 -6.03 16.18 -0.77
CA TRP A 209 -5.28 15.41 -1.76
C TRP A 209 -5.13 13.96 -1.33
N HIS A 210 -5.33 13.04 -2.27
CA HIS A 210 -5.14 11.61 -2.05
C HIS A 210 -3.77 11.16 -2.53
N VAL A 211 -3.08 10.38 -1.71
CA VAL A 211 -1.80 9.76 -2.08
C VAL A 211 -2.07 8.33 -2.51
N PRO A 212 -1.99 8.00 -3.82
CA PRO A 212 -2.26 6.66 -4.29
C PRO A 212 -1.15 5.69 -3.84
N GLY A 213 -1.49 4.42 -3.65
CA GLY A 213 -0.52 3.39 -3.26
C GLY A 213 0.63 3.17 -4.24
N LEU A 214 0.50 3.64 -5.49
CA LEU A 214 1.56 3.60 -6.50
C LEU A 214 2.63 4.70 -6.32
N ALA A 215 2.41 5.68 -5.45
CA ALA A 215 3.31 6.83 -5.25
C ALA A 215 4.66 6.47 -4.60
N ILE A 216 4.95 5.18 -4.39
CA ILE A 216 6.19 4.69 -3.79
C ILE A 216 7.40 5.23 -4.56
N ASP A 217 8.21 6.05 -3.89
CA ASP A 217 9.45 6.64 -4.41
C ASP A 217 10.72 6.10 -3.71
N HIS A 218 10.52 5.31 -2.66
CA HIS A 218 11.60 4.79 -1.84
C HIS A 218 12.57 3.90 -2.61
N LYS A 219 13.85 4.23 -2.50
CA LYS A 219 14.96 3.38 -2.96
C LYS A 219 15.73 2.91 -1.75
N CYS A 220 15.65 1.61 -1.47
CA CYS A 220 16.41 1.04 -0.38
C CYS A 220 17.91 1.13 -0.71
N ARG A 221 18.68 1.79 0.14
CA ARG A 221 20.13 1.68 0.09
C ARG A 221 20.50 0.27 0.51
N THR A 222 21.36 -0.40 -0.27
CA THR A 222 21.96 -1.68 0.14
C THR A 222 22.65 -1.43 1.47
N MET A 223 22.25 -2.16 2.53
CA MET A 223 22.96 -2.09 3.80
C MET A 223 24.33 -2.72 3.57
N VAL A 224 25.36 -1.91 3.30
CA VAL A 224 26.73 -2.33 3.52
C VAL A 224 26.82 -2.59 5.01
N ARG A 225 26.80 -3.87 5.41
CA ARG A 225 27.04 -4.24 6.80
C ARG A 225 28.41 -3.67 7.16
N ALA A 226 28.45 -2.69 8.06
CA ALA A 226 29.67 -2.36 8.76
C ALA A 226 30.03 -3.61 9.56
N THR A 227 31.02 -4.36 9.08
CA THR A 227 31.75 -5.34 9.88
C THR A 227 32.28 -4.59 11.10
N ARG A 228 31.70 -4.87 12.26
CA ARG A 228 32.32 -4.60 13.56
C ARG A 228 33.09 -5.84 13.98
#